data_AF-A0A1V4VS60-F1
#
_entry.id   AF-A0A1V4VS60-F1
#
_cell.length_a   1.000
_cell.length_b   1.000
_cell.length_c   1.000
_cell.angle_alpha   90.00
_cell.angle_beta   90.00
_cell.angle_gamma   90.00
#
_symmetry.space_group_name_H-M   'P 1'
#
loop_
_entity.id
_entity.type
_entity.pdbx_description
1 polymer ?
#
loop_
_entity_poly.entity_id
_entity_poly.type
_entity_poly.pdbx_seq_one_letter_code
_entity_poly.pdbx_strand_id
1 'polypeptide(L)'
;MNHQAKNYSSDYRVNVLNNGTIISVEVTCCSRHIGEMRFKDGENKKCPLCGTVHQIFIQHNHFHIRPVRPVSDEAIAGNDSDLVIKEKAL
;
A
#
# COMPACT_ATOMS: atom_id res chain seq x y z
N MET A 1 -7.61 -16.37 -23.41
CA MET A 1 -7.57 -17.05 -22.10
C MET A 1 -7.61 -15.96 -21.04
N ASN A 2 -8.63 -15.94 -20.18
CA ASN A 2 -8.85 -14.89 -19.19
C ASN A 2 -7.74 -14.94 -18.14
N HIS A 3 -6.85 -13.94 -18.13
CA HIS A 3 -5.93 -13.69 -17.04
C HIS A 3 -6.75 -13.24 -15.83
N GLN A 4 -7.27 -14.19 -15.05
CA GLN A 4 -7.77 -13.90 -13.72
C GLN A 4 -6.57 -13.43 -12.90
N ALA A 5 -6.41 -12.11 -12.79
CA ALA A 5 -5.58 -11.52 -11.77
C ALA A 5 -6.00 -12.19 -10.46
N LYS A 6 -5.07 -12.93 -9.82
CA LYS A 6 -5.32 -13.48 -8.48
C LYS A 6 -5.74 -12.28 -7.63
N ASN A 7 -7.02 -12.22 -7.27
CA ASN A 7 -7.59 -11.18 -6.43
C ASN A 7 -7.04 -11.38 -5.02
N TYR A 8 -5.79 -10.99 -4.81
CA TYR A 8 -5.21 -10.89 -3.49
C TYR A 8 -5.99 -9.80 -2.76
N SER A 9 -6.93 -10.21 -1.90
CA SER A 9 -7.69 -9.30 -1.07
C SER A 9 -6.75 -8.71 -0.02
N SER A 10 -6.62 -7.39 -0.03
CA SER A 10 -6.05 -6.63 1.08
C SER A 10 -7.18 -6.11 1.94
N ASP A 11 -6.98 -6.16 3.25
CA ASP A 11 -7.90 -5.62 4.24
C ASP A 11 -7.12 -4.74 5.23
N TYR A 12 -7.77 -3.69 5.72
CA TYR A 12 -7.17 -2.67 6.56
C TYR A 12 -8.07 -2.38 7.75
N ARG A 13 -7.50 -2.47 8.96
CA ARG A 13 -8.19 -2.03 10.19
C ARG A 13 -7.48 -0.80 10.74
N VAL A 14 -8.25 0.26 10.97
CA VAL A 14 -7.76 1.49 11.56
C VAL A 14 -7.91 1.42 13.07
N ASN A 15 -6.81 1.58 13.80
CA ASN A 15 -6.80 1.61 15.25
C ASN A 15 -6.88 3.07 15.72
N VAL A 16 -7.86 3.36 16.57
CA VAL A 16 -8.14 4.69 17.11
C VAL A 16 -8.16 4.68 18.62
N LEU A 17 -7.70 5.76 19.25
CA LEU A 17 -7.91 6.03 20.67
C LEU A 17 -9.36 6.45 20.93
N ASN A 18 -9.77 6.40 22.20
CA ASN A 18 -11.10 6.85 22.64
C ASN A 18 -11.41 8.32 22.31
N ASN A 19 -10.39 9.14 22.09
CA ASN A 19 -10.52 10.55 21.68
C ASN A 19 -10.60 10.72 20.15
N GLY A 20 -10.69 9.64 19.38
CA GLY A 20 -10.76 9.67 17.91
C GLY A 20 -9.40 9.84 17.21
N THR A 21 -8.29 9.91 17.95
CA THR A 21 -6.95 9.99 17.35
C THR A 21 -6.58 8.65 16.71
N ILE A 22 -6.25 8.66 15.42
CA ILE A 22 -5.75 7.48 14.72
C ILE A 22 -4.31 7.21 15.15
N ILE A 23 -4.02 5.97 15.53
CA ILE A 23 -2.70 5.55 16.04
C ILE A 23 -1.94 4.79 14.96
N SER A 24 -2.66 3.95 14.22
CA SER A 24 -2.05 2.95 13.34
C SER A 24 -3.09 2.27 12.47
N VAL A 25 -2.59 1.53 11.48
CA VAL A 25 -3.37 0.71 10.56
C VAL A 25 -2.78 -0.69 10.53
N GLU A 26 -3.58 -1.68 10.87
CA GLU A 26 -3.24 -3.09 10.67
C GLU A 26 -3.50 -3.50 9.22
N VAL A 27 -2.60 -4.30 8.68
CA VAL A 27 -2.64 -4.74 7.28
C VAL A 27 -2.77 -6.25 7.22
N THR A 28 -3.82 -6.70 6.55
CA THR A 28 -3.97 -8.09 6.10
C THR A 28 -3.79 -8.13 4.60
N CYS A 29 -2.87 -8.97 4.13
CA CYS A 29 -2.59 -9.15 2.71
C CYS A 29 -2.33 -10.62 2.40
N CYS A 30 -2.83 -11.11 1.27
CA CYS A 30 -2.77 -12.53 0.91
C CYS A 30 -3.40 -13.43 1.99
N SER A 31 -4.52 -12.98 2.56
CA SER A 31 -5.26 -13.66 3.64
C SER A 31 -4.45 -13.89 4.92
N ARG A 32 -3.38 -13.10 5.14
CA ARG A 32 -2.57 -13.15 6.36
C ARG A 32 -2.36 -11.75 6.92
N HIS A 33 -2.40 -11.63 8.24
CA HIS A 33 -1.98 -10.42 8.92
C HIS A 33 -0.47 -10.24 8.73
N ILE A 34 -0.04 -9.15 8.08
CA ILE A 34 1.36 -8.86 7.81
C ILE A 34 1.96 -7.84 8.79
N GLY A 35 1.13 -7.30 9.68
CA GLY A 35 1.52 -6.39 10.75
C GLY A 35 0.87 -5.01 10.62
N GLU A 36 1.41 -4.09 11.40
CA GLU A 36 0.85 -2.77 11.63
C GLU A 36 1.77 -1.67 11.04
N MET A 37 1.16 -0.61 10.52
CA MET A 37 1.78 0.64 10.11
C MET A 37 1.38 1.72 11.11
N ARG A 38 2.34 2.49 11.63
CA ARG A 38 2.03 3.68 12.43
C ARG A 38 1.29 4.72 11.57
N PHE A 39 0.35 5.45 12.16
CA PHE A 39 -0.34 6.54 11.46
C PHE A 39 0.60 7.75 11.30
N LYS A 40 1.46 7.64 10.29
CA LYS A 40 2.46 8.63 9.92
C LYS A 40 2.56 8.64 8.40
N ASP A 41 2.71 9.83 7.83
CA ASP A 41 2.86 9.98 6.39
C ASP A 41 4.09 9.22 5.87
N GLY A 42 3.90 8.47 4.79
CA GLY A 42 4.92 7.65 4.15
C GLY A 42 5.21 6.30 4.82
N GLU A 43 4.61 6.01 5.98
CA GLU A 43 4.77 4.71 6.65
C GLU A 43 4.28 3.58 5.73
N ASN A 44 5.04 2.48 5.67
CA ASN A 44 4.73 1.38 4.77
C ASN A 44 4.97 0.00 5.37
N LYS A 45 4.35 -1.00 4.76
CA LYS A 45 4.50 -2.41 5.07
C LYS A 45 4.56 -3.24 3.80
N LYS A 46 5.64 -3.99 3.61
CA LYS A 46 5.78 -4.93 2.50
C LYS A 46 5.18 -6.28 2.86
N CYS A 47 4.29 -6.80 2.02
CA CYS A 47 3.80 -8.17 2.14
C CYS A 47 4.93 -9.14 1.76
N PRO A 48 5.31 -10.10 2.63
CA PRO A 48 6.36 -11.06 2.34
C PRO A 48 5.95 -12.10 1.28
N LEU A 49 4.65 -12.23 0.97
CA LEU A 49 4.15 -13.24 0.02
C LEU A 49 4.07 -12.73 -1.41
N CYS A 50 3.40 -11.60 -1.63
CA CYS A 50 3.23 -11.03 -2.96
C CYS A 50 4.18 -9.86 -3.25
N GLY A 51 4.97 -9.43 -2.27
CA GLY A 51 5.88 -8.29 -2.38
C GLY A 51 5.20 -6.93 -2.44
N THR A 52 3.86 -6.85 -2.45
CA THR A 52 3.10 -5.58 -2.44
C THR A 52 3.50 -4.73 -1.26
N VAL A 53 3.82 -3.46 -1.51
CA VAL A 53 4.09 -2.46 -0.48
C VAL A 53 2.80 -1.68 -0.23
N HIS A 54 2.29 -1.77 0.99
CA HIS A 54 1.15 -0.96 1.44
C HIS A 54 1.70 0.29 2.11
N GLN A 55 1.26 1.48 1.69
CA GLN A 55 1.78 2.74 2.21
C GLN A 55 0.66 3.70 2.58
N ILE A 56 0.84 4.39 3.71
CA ILE A 56 -0.04 5.48 4.17
C ILE A 56 0.41 6.79 3.53
N PHE A 57 -0.55 7.51 2.96
CA PHE A 57 -0.39 8.87 2.47
C PHE A 57 -1.38 9.76 3.19
N ILE A 58 -0.89 10.72 3.98
CA ILE A 58 -1.72 11.67 4.72
C ILE A 58 -1.80 12.96 3.89
N GLN A 59 -3.02 13.38 3.58
CA GLN A 59 -3.30 14.57 2.79
C GLN A 59 -4.26 15.48 3.55
N HIS A 60 -3.72 16.57 4.11
CA HIS A 60 -4.47 17.54 4.90
C HIS A 60 -5.26 16.88 6.04
N ASN A 61 -6.55 16.61 5.81
CA ASN A 61 -7.52 16.08 6.77
C ASN A 61 -7.94 14.63 6.50
N HIS A 62 -7.40 13.99 5.46
CA HIS A 62 -7.72 12.62 5.11
C HIS A 62 -6.45 11.83 4.80
N PHE A 63 -6.58 10.52 4.66
CA PHE A 63 -5.46 9.67 4.33
C PHE A 63 -5.88 8.57 3.36
N HIS A 64 -4.91 8.04 2.63
CA HIS A 64 -5.06 6.95 1.69
C HIS A 64 -4.11 5.81 2.08
N ILE A 65 -4.52 4.58 1.80
CA ILE A 65 -3.62 3.43 1.84
C ILE A 65 -3.47 2.93 0.40
N ARG A 66 -2.26 3.05 -0.14
CA ARG A 66 -1.97 2.66 -1.53
C ARG A 66 -1.14 1.38 -1.55
N PRO A 67 -1.66 0.28 -2.13
CA PRO A 67 -0.88 -0.91 -2.43
C PRO A 67 -0.11 -0.72 -3.74
N VAL A 68 1.23 -0.66 -3.66
CA VAL A 68 2.13 -0.67 -4.81
C VAL A 68 2.61 -2.11 -5.02
N ARG A 69 2.13 -2.74 -6.09
CA ARG A 69 2.60 -4.09 -6.46
C ARG A 69 4.00 -3.98 -7.06
N PRO A 70 4.93 -4.88 -6.72
CA PRO A 70 6.19 -4.96 -7.44
C PRO A 70 5.87 -5.32 -8.89
N VAL A 71 6.39 -4.52 -9.83
CA VAL A 71 6.33 -4.85 -11.25
C VAL A 71 7.18 -6.10 -11.42
N SER A 72 6.56 -7.24 -11.71
CA SER A 72 7.27 -8.35 -12.35
C SER A 72 7.64 -7.88 -13.75
N ASP A 73 8.85 -8.13 -14.22
CA ASP A 73 9.42 -7.70 -15.52
C ASP A 73 8.60 -8.14 -16.77
N GLU A 74 7.42 -8.72 -16.60
CA GLU A 74 6.51 -9.16 -17.65
C GLU A 74 5.11 -8.51 -17.48
N ALA A 75 4.99 -7.19 -17.64
CA ALA A 75 3.77 -6.52 -18.11
C ALA A 75 3.97 -5.00 -18.23
N ILE A 76 4.54 -4.55 -19.35
CA ILE A 76 4.23 -3.22 -19.87
C ILE A 76 2.96 -3.38 -20.72
N ALA A 77 1.80 -3.07 -20.13
CA ALA A 77 0.59 -2.79 -20.91
C ALA A 77 -0.41 -1.96 -20.08
N GLY A 78 -0.37 -0.64 -20.29
CA GLY A 78 -1.57 0.20 -20.28
C GLY A 78 -1.92 0.91 -18.98
N ASN A 79 -1.67 2.22 -18.97
CA ASN A 79 -2.30 3.27 -18.16
C ASN A 79 -2.23 3.14 -16.64
N ASP A 80 -1.24 3.79 -16.02
CA ASP A 80 -1.58 4.93 -15.16
C ASP A 80 -0.39 5.89 -15.03
N SER A 81 -0.74 7.12 -14.69
CA SER A 81 -0.02 8.35 -14.98
C SER A 81 1.39 8.44 -14.38
N ASP A 82 2.30 8.84 -15.26
CA ASP A 82 3.71 9.16 -15.09
C ASP A 82 3.98 10.03 -13.84
N LEU A 83 4.51 9.43 -12.77
CA LEU A 83 5.27 10.14 -11.73
C LEU A 83 6.71 9.64 -11.76
N VAL A 84 7.43 10.09 -12.78
CA VAL A 84 8.89 9.96 -12.87
C VAL A 84 9.52 10.84 -11.78
N ILE A 85 9.99 10.23 -10.70
CA ILE A 85 10.98 10.88 -9.84
C ILE A 85 12.32 10.78 -10.58
N LYS A 86 12.70 11.88 -11.25
CA LYS A 86 14.07 12.04 -11.76
C LYS A 86 15.00 12.33 -10.58
N GLU A 87 15.78 11.34 -10.16
CA GLU A 87 17.00 11.59 -9.38
C GLU A 87 17.97 12.39 -10.27
N LYS A 88 18.24 13.64 -9.88
CA LYS A 88 19.40 14.37 -10.38
C LYS A 88 20.60 13.93 -9.53
N ALA A 89 21.51 13.17 -10.13
CA ALA A 89 22.89 13.08 -9.66
C ALA A 89 23.58 14.44 -9.86
N LEU A 90 24.33 14.88 -8.84
CA LEU A 90 25.28 15.98 -8.89
C LEU A 90 26.67 15.41 -9.22
#